data_AF-A0A522LVI8-F1
#
_entry.id   AF-A0A522LVI8-F1
#
_cell.length_a   1.000
_cell.length_b   1.000
_cell.length_c   1.000
_cell.angle_alpha   90.00
_cell.angle_beta   90.00
_cell.angle_gamma   90.00
#
_symmetry.space_group_name_H-M   'P 1'
#
loop_
_entity.id
_entity.type
_entity.pdbx_description
1 polymer ?
#
loop_
_entity_poly.entity_id
_entity_poly.type
_entity_poly.pdbx_seq_one_letter_code
_entity_poly.pdbx_strand_id
1 'polypeptide(L)'
;MNFFQLLQHLEERLGNHQLPLNPAAATLRDLFEGTPLHHEWMTQFVRAVYAENRCQRLTDSVTLAETFKALAVLRQQALKASTTDVDLRALVEEIGETINTVFTDNATAINPPATPTGSGAEIIPFRGRRRA
;
A
#
# COMPACT_ATOMS: atom_id res chain seq x y z
N MET A 1 -1.94 -3.96 -11.18
CA MET A 1 -1.26 -4.42 -9.96
C MET A 1 -1.70 -5.84 -9.64
N ASN A 2 -0.77 -6.73 -9.29
CA ASN A 2 -1.09 -8.07 -8.78
C ASN A 2 -1.02 -8.15 -7.25
N PHE A 3 -1.48 -9.27 -6.69
CA PHE A 3 -1.54 -9.50 -5.24
C PHE A 3 -0.17 -9.36 -4.56
N PHE A 4 0.87 -10.00 -5.09
CA PHE A 4 2.20 -9.93 -4.49
C PHE A 4 2.79 -8.51 -4.56
N GLN A 5 2.59 -7.80 -5.67
CA GLN A 5 3.00 -6.40 -5.83
C GLN A 5 2.32 -5.47 -4.82
N LEU A 6 1.02 -5.68 -4.54
CA LEU A 6 0.33 -4.93 -3.50
C LEU A 6 1.03 -5.14 -2.16
N LEU A 7 1.34 -6.38 -1.79
CA LEU A 7 2.02 -6.67 -0.53
C LEU A 7 3.43 -6.06 -0.49
N GLN A 8 4.20 -6.13 -1.57
CA GLN A 8 5.51 -5.49 -1.65
C GLN A 8 5.43 -3.98 -1.40
N HIS A 9 4.44 -3.30 -1.99
CA HIS A 9 4.23 -1.88 -1.74
C HIS A 9 3.79 -1.58 -0.30
N LEU A 10 3.06 -2.49 0.35
CA LEU A 10 2.75 -2.36 1.77
C LEU A 10 4.01 -2.53 2.63
N GLU A 11 4.86 -3.52 2.33
CA GLU A 11 6.13 -3.72 3.04
C GLU A 11 7.07 -2.52 2.88
N GLU A 12 7.19 -1.97 1.68
CA GLU A 12 8.02 -0.79 1.39
C GLU A 12 7.61 0.43 2.23
N ARG A 13 6.31 0.59 2.51
CA ARG A 13 5.78 1.76 3.21
C ARG A 13 5.64 1.57 4.72
N LEU A 14 5.15 0.40 5.16
CA LEU A 14 4.97 0.05 6.58
C LEU A 14 6.27 -0.42 7.22
N GLY A 15 7.20 -0.91 6.40
CA GLY A 15 8.47 -1.51 6.81
C GLY A 15 8.39 -3.02 7.04
N ASN A 16 9.54 -3.67 6.86
CA ASN A 16 9.71 -5.12 6.96
C ASN A 16 9.28 -5.71 8.32
N HIS A 17 9.37 -4.95 9.42
CA HIS A 17 8.92 -5.42 10.74
C HIS A 17 7.39 -5.64 10.83
N GLN A 18 6.59 -4.88 10.06
CA GLN A 18 5.13 -5.03 10.03
C GLN A 18 4.69 -6.13 9.05
N LEU A 19 5.43 -6.31 7.95
CA LEU A 19 5.10 -7.24 6.88
C LEU A 19 6.37 -7.83 6.25
N PRO A 20 7.08 -8.76 6.92
CA PRO A 20 8.33 -9.31 6.43
C PRO A 20 8.06 -10.31 5.31
N LEU A 21 8.05 -9.86 4.05
CA LEU A 21 7.73 -10.74 2.93
C LEU A 21 8.94 -11.56 2.51
N ASN A 22 8.70 -12.83 2.19
CA ASN A 22 9.68 -13.67 1.55
C ASN A 22 9.68 -13.40 0.03
N PRO A 23 10.76 -12.84 -0.56
CA PRO A 23 10.80 -12.53 -1.99
C PRO A 23 10.75 -13.78 -2.88
N ALA A 24 11.07 -14.95 -2.32
CA ALA A 24 11.01 -16.24 -3.01
C ALA A 24 9.68 -16.99 -2.77
N ALA A 25 8.68 -16.35 -2.15
CA ALA A 25 7.39 -16.97 -1.88
C ALA A 25 6.69 -17.41 -3.17
N ALA A 26 6.42 -18.72 -3.29
CA ALA A 26 5.62 -19.28 -4.36
C ALA A 26 4.15 -19.47 -3.96
N THR A 27 3.89 -19.55 -2.65
CA THR A 27 2.56 -19.84 -2.10
C THR A 27 2.22 -18.92 -0.93
N LEU A 28 0.93 -18.85 -0.58
CA LEU A 28 0.48 -18.08 0.58
C LEU A 28 1.05 -18.60 1.92
N ARG A 29 1.48 -19.88 1.97
CA ARG A 29 2.03 -20.49 3.19
C ARG A 29 3.45 -20.01 3.47
N ASP A 30 4.20 -19.70 2.42
CA ASP A 30 5.60 -19.31 2.49
C ASP A 30 5.78 -17.79 2.34
N LEU A 31 4.69 -17.03 2.50
CA LEU A 31 4.63 -15.61 2.20
C LEU A 31 5.51 -14.77 3.12
N PHE A 32 5.56 -15.12 4.40
CA PHE A 32 6.34 -14.38 5.39
C PHE A 32 7.70 -15.05 5.60
N GLU A 33 8.77 -14.25 5.58
CA GLU A 33 10.12 -14.71 5.92
C GLU A 33 10.29 -14.86 7.44
N GLY A 34 9.51 -14.11 8.22
CA GLY A 34 9.50 -14.13 9.67
C GLY A 34 8.11 -13.92 10.27
N THR A 35 8.06 -13.61 11.57
CA THR A 35 6.79 -13.32 12.25
C THR A 35 6.51 -11.80 12.19
N PRO A 36 5.44 -11.35 11.52
CA PRO A 36 5.01 -9.95 11.56
C PRO A 36 4.61 -9.54 12.99
N LEU A 37 4.75 -8.26 13.34
CA LEU A 37 4.44 -7.74 14.68
C LEU A 37 3.04 -8.16 15.19
N HIS A 38 2.01 -7.96 14.36
CA HIS A 38 0.64 -8.41 14.64
C HIS A 38 0.28 -9.65 13.81
N HIS A 39 1.07 -10.72 13.94
CA HIS A 39 1.03 -11.93 13.09
C HIS A 39 -0.38 -12.44 12.77
N GLU A 40 -1.23 -12.63 13.78
CA GLU A 40 -2.58 -13.14 13.60
C GLU A 40 -3.42 -12.23 12.70
N TRP A 41 -3.42 -10.92 12.99
CA TRP A 41 -4.18 -9.95 12.22
C TRP A 41 -3.63 -9.81 10.80
N MET A 42 -2.30 -9.76 10.63
CA MET A 42 -1.65 -9.66 9.32
C MET A 42 -1.92 -10.89 8.44
N THR A 43 -1.86 -12.09 9.04
CA THR A 43 -2.17 -13.34 8.33
C THR A 43 -3.63 -13.38 7.90
N GLN A 44 -4.55 -12.95 8.76
CA GLN A 44 -5.97 -12.84 8.43
C GLN A 44 -6.21 -11.82 7.32
N PHE A 45 -5.55 -10.66 7.38
CA PHE A 45 -5.63 -9.62 6.37
C PHE A 45 -5.19 -10.11 4.99
N VAL A 46 -3.99 -10.67 4.89
CA VAL A 46 -3.47 -11.23 3.64
C VAL A 46 -4.42 -12.28 3.07
N ARG A 47 -4.91 -13.21 3.90
CA ARG A 47 -5.84 -14.26 3.48
C ARG A 47 -7.17 -13.69 3.00
N ALA A 48 -7.71 -12.69 3.71
CA ALA A 48 -8.95 -12.03 3.32
C ALA A 48 -8.82 -11.32 1.98
N VAL A 49 -7.73 -10.56 1.77
CA VAL A 49 -7.46 -9.90 0.47
C VAL A 49 -7.34 -10.92 -0.65
N TYR A 50 -6.59 -12.01 -0.42
CA TYR A 50 -6.40 -13.08 -1.39
C TYR A 50 -7.72 -13.76 -1.77
N ALA A 51 -8.55 -14.08 -0.77
CA ALA A 51 -9.84 -14.74 -0.97
C ALA A 51 -10.87 -13.81 -1.64
N GLU A 52 -10.97 -12.56 -1.20
CA GLU A 52 -11.97 -11.60 -1.72
C GLU A 52 -11.67 -11.22 -3.18
N ASN A 53 -10.39 -11.09 -3.54
CA ASN A 53 -9.98 -10.89 -4.93
C ASN A 53 -10.01 -12.19 -5.77
N ARG A 54 -10.40 -13.32 -5.19
CA ARG A 54 -10.47 -14.65 -5.84
C ARG A 54 -9.13 -15.08 -6.45
N CYS A 55 -8.03 -14.71 -5.81
CA CYS A 55 -6.71 -15.12 -6.25
C CYS A 55 -6.55 -16.64 -6.12
N GLN A 56 -5.95 -17.25 -7.14
CA GLN A 56 -5.47 -18.63 -7.17
C GLN A 56 -3.94 -18.70 -7.17
N ARG A 57 -3.27 -17.60 -7.54
CA ARG A 57 -1.81 -17.42 -7.56
C ARG A 57 -1.45 -16.07 -6.97
N LEU A 58 -0.21 -15.92 -6.50
CA LEU A 58 0.31 -14.65 -5.98
C LEU A 58 0.42 -13.57 -7.07
N THR A 59 0.45 -13.98 -8.35
CA THR A 59 0.52 -13.08 -9.51
C THR A 59 -0.84 -12.62 -10.02
N ASP A 60 -1.94 -13.04 -9.38
CA ASP A 60 -3.28 -12.67 -9.83
C ASP A 60 -3.59 -11.21 -9.53
N SER A 61 -4.41 -10.59 -10.39
CA SER A 61 -4.77 -9.18 -10.27
C SER A 61 -5.60 -8.91 -9.03
N VAL A 62 -5.37 -7.77 -8.40
CA VAL A 62 -6.18 -7.27 -7.29
C VAL A 62 -6.86 -5.95 -7.67
N THR A 63 -8.01 -5.70 -7.08
CA THR A 63 -8.78 -4.47 -7.28
C THR A 63 -8.93 -3.72 -5.96
N LEU A 64 -9.07 -2.40 -6.06
CA LEU A 64 -9.24 -1.53 -4.90
C LEU A 64 -10.51 -1.91 -4.10
N ALA A 65 -11.61 -2.13 -4.80
CA ALA A 65 -12.91 -2.41 -4.19
C ALA A 65 -12.90 -3.69 -3.34
N GLU A 66 -12.41 -4.80 -3.90
CA GLU A 66 -12.36 -6.09 -3.18
C GLU A 66 -11.31 -6.06 -2.05
N THR A 67 -10.19 -5.36 -2.26
CA THR A 67 -9.17 -5.18 -1.21
C THR A 67 -9.73 -4.39 -0.01
N PHE A 68 -10.47 -3.31 -0.26
CA PHE A 68 -11.12 -2.55 0.81
C PHE A 68 -12.25 -3.32 1.48
N LYS A 69 -12.99 -4.14 0.73
CA LYS A 69 -14.02 -5.01 1.30
C LYS A 69 -13.43 -6.01 2.29
N ALA A 70 -12.30 -6.63 1.94
CA ALA A 70 -11.54 -7.50 2.86
C ALA A 70 -11.05 -6.74 4.10
N LEU A 71 -10.50 -5.54 3.92
CA LEU A 71 -10.02 -4.70 5.04
C LEU A 71 -11.18 -4.27 5.96
N ALA A 72 -12.34 -3.91 5.41
CA ALA A 72 -13.46 -3.37 6.18
C ALA A 72 -13.94 -4.33 7.28
N VAL A 73 -14.00 -5.63 6.98
CA VAL A 73 -14.42 -6.65 7.96
C VAL A 73 -13.42 -6.73 9.12
N LEU A 74 -12.13 -6.79 8.82
CA LEU A 74 -11.07 -6.91 9.83
C LEU A 74 -10.89 -5.62 10.63
N ARG A 75 -11.04 -4.46 9.97
CA ARG A 75 -11.05 -3.15 10.63
C ARG A 75 -12.21 -3.05 11.63
N GLN A 76 -13.40 -3.50 11.26
CA GLN A 76 -14.54 -3.48 12.17
C GLN A 76 -14.30 -4.38 13.39
N GLN A 77 -13.66 -5.53 13.22
CA GLN A 77 -13.30 -6.42 14.33
C GLN A 77 -12.27 -5.76 15.26
N ALA A 78 -11.21 -5.17 14.69
CA ALA A 78 -10.19 -4.45 15.45
C ALA A 78 -10.80 -3.27 16.23
N LEU A 79 -11.74 -2.51 15.65
CA LEU A 79 -12.35 -1.36 16.33
C LEU A 79 -13.38 -1.74 17.40
N LYS A 80 -14.02 -2.92 17.28
CA LYS A 80 -15.04 -3.37 18.23
C LYS A 80 -14.48 -4.13 19.43
N ALA A 81 -13.30 -4.72 19.31
CA ALA A 81 -12.69 -5.44 20.41
C ALA A 81 -12.28 -4.46 21.53
N SER A 82 -12.72 -4.76 22.75
CA SER A 82 -12.48 -3.90 23.94
C SER A 82 -11.04 -3.90 24.40
N THR A 83 -10.22 -4.84 23.90
CA THR A 83 -8.82 -5.05 24.26
C THR A 83 -7.88 -4.82 23.08
N THR A 84 -8.33 -4.14 22.04
CA THR A 84 -7.48 -3.88 20.87
C THR A 84 -6.36 -2.94 21.25
N ASP A 85 -5.14 -3.39 20.96
CA ASP A 85 -3.93 -2.62 21.10
C ASP A 85 -4.00 -1.31 20.28
N VAL A 86 -3.46 -0.24 20.85
CA VAL A 86 -3.40 1.09 20.19
C VAL A 86 -2.55 1.00 18.92
N ASP A 87 -1.45 0.23 18.97
CA ASP A 87 -0.55 0.06 17.83
C ASP A 87 -1.24 -0.69 16.69
N LEU A 88 -2.02 -1.72 17.00
CA LEU A 88 -2.83 -2.43 16.00
C LEU A 88 -3.88 -1.50 15.38
N ARG A 89 -4.51 -0.62 16.16
CA ARG A 89 -5.47 0.35 15.62
C ARG A 89 -4.80 1.33 14.67
N ALA A 90 -3.62 1.84 15.03
CA ALA A 90 -2.86 2.72 14.15
C ALA A 90 -2.46 2.02 12.85
N LEU A 91 -1.98 0.78 12.95
CA LEU A 91 -1.61 -0.03 11.79
C LEU A 91 -2.78 -0.26 10.83
N VAL A 92 -3.98 -0.54 11.34
CA VAL A 92 -5.17 -0.77 10.50
C VAL A 92 -5.52 0.47 9.66
N GLU A 93 -5.42 1.65 10.26
CA GLU A 93 -5.67 2.91 9.56
C GLU A 93 -4.56 3.19 8.54
N GLU A 94 -3.29 3.01 8.94
CA GLU A 94 -2.12 3.19 8.08
C GLU A 94 -2.16 2.26 6.85
N ILE A 95 -2.55 1.00 7.03
CA ILE A 95 -2.76 0.06 5.93
C ILE A 95 -3.84 0.58 4.96
N GLY A 96 -4.94 1.11 5.48
CA GLY A 96 -6.02 1.67 4.65
C GLY A 96 -5.55 2.85 3.80
N GLU A 97 -4.82 3.79 4.41
CA GLU A 97 -4.21 4.94 3.71
C GLU A 97 -3.18 4.49 2.67
N THR A 98 -2.36 3.51 3.03
CA THR A 98 -1.31 2.95 2.16
C THR A 98 -1.92 2.28 0.93
N ILE A 99 -2.95 1.44 1.10
CA ILE A 99 -3.67 0.80 -0.01
C ILE A 99 -4.23 1.88 -0.95
N ASN A 100 -4.92 2.88 -0.41
CA ASN A 100 -5.51 3.93 -1.23
C ASN A 100 -4.45 4.68 -2.06
N THR A 101 -3.32 4.99 -1.43
CA THR A 101 -2.22 5.68 -2.11
C THR A 101 -1.60 4.80 -3.20
N VAL A 102 -1.31 3.53 -2.91
CA VAL A 102 -0.73 2.59 -3.89
C VAL A 102 -1.62 2.44 -5.12
N PHE A 103 -2.93 2.30 -4.95
CA PHE A 103 -3.86 2.20 -6.09
C PHE A 103 -4.03 3.52 -6.84
N THR A 104 -3.96 4.67 -6.17
CA THR A 104 -3.99 6.00 -6.80
C THR A 104 -2.74 6.26 -7.63
N ASP A 105 -1.57 5.95 -7.08
CA ASP A 105 -0.27 6.07 -7.75
C ASP A 105 -0.23 5.16 -8.99
N ASN A 106 -0.74 3.93 -8.87
CA ASN A 106 -0.82 3.01 -10.01
C ASN A 106 -1.75 3.53 -11.10
N ALA A 107 -2.91 4.11 -10.75
CA ALA A 107 -3.82 4.72 -11.71
C ALA A 107 -3.19 5.92 -12.45
N THR A 108 -2.35 6.70 -11.75
CA THR A 108 -1.65 7.85 -12.32
C THR A 108 -0.47 7.41 -13.19
N ALA A 109 0.22 6.32 -12.84
CA ALA A 109 1.25 5.73 -13.69
C ALA A 109 0.70 5.20 -15.03
N ILE A 110 -0.56 4.73 -15.06
CA ILE A 110 -1.23 4.28 -16.28
C ILE A 110 -1.66 5.47 -17.16
N ASN A 111 -1.95 6.63 -16.57
CA ASN A 111 -2.28 7.86 -17.26
C ASN A 111 -1.17 8.90 -17.07
N PRO A 112 -0.06 8.82 -17.82
CA PRO A 112 0.98 9.83 -17.72
C PRO A 112 0.36 11.22 -17.97
N PRO A 113 0.69 12.24 -17.18
CA PRO A 113 0.26 13.59 -17.47
C PRO A 113 0.75 13.95 -18.87
N ALA A 114 -0.16 14.47 -19.71
CA ALA A 114 0.19 14.96 -21.03
C ALA A 114 1.41 15.86 -20.90
N THR A 115 2.49 15.51 -21.61
CA THR A 115 3.75 16.24 -21.60
C THR A 115 3.45 17.72 -21.84
N PRO A 116 3.83 18.64 -20.95
CA PRO A 116 3.70 20.06 -21.25
C PRO A 116 4.65 20.35 -22.41
N THR A 117 4.08 20.61 -23.59
CA THR A 117 4.78 21.13 -24.76
C THR A 117 5.55 22.36 -24.31
N GLY A 118 6.88 22.29 -24.39
CA GLY A 118 7.77 23.26 -23.77
C GLY A 118 7.45 24.70 -24.11
N SER A 119 7.23 25.51 -23.08
CA SER A 119 7.56 26.92 -23.11
C SER A 119 8.84 27.07 -22.29
N GLY A 120 9.89 27.56 -22.93
CA GLY A 120 11.25 27.61 -22.40
C GLY A 120 11.32 28.31 -21.04
N ALA A 121 12.31 27.91 -20.24
CA ALA A 121 12.66 28.62 -19.02
C ALA A 121 12.95 30.10 -19.35
N GLU A 122 12.02 30.98 -19.01
CA GLU A 122 12.23 32.42 -19.11
C GLU A 122 13.24 32.83 -18.03
N ILE A 123 14.45 33.19 -18.47
CA ILE A 123 15.49 33.71 -17.60
C ILE A 123 15.08 35.14 -17.22
N ILE A 124 14.66 35.35 -15.97
CA ILE A 124 14.33 36.68 -15.44
C ILE A 124 15.64 37.41 -15.06
N PRO A 125 16.04 38.50 -15.74
CA PRO A 125 17.27 39.22 -15.39
C PRO A 125 17.07 40.03 -14.10
N PHE A 126 17.95 39.80 -13.12
CA PHE A 126 17.98 40.55 -11.87
C PHE A 126 18.45 41.99 -12.15
N ARG A 127 17.56 42.99 -11.94
CA ARG A 127 17.95 44.41 -12.04
C ARG A 127 18.85 44.78 -10.87
N GLY A 128 20.14 44.94 -11.13
CA GLY A 128 21.11 45.51 -10.19
C GLY A 128 20.73 46.93 -9.79
N ARG A 129 20.39 47.12 -8.51
CA ARG A 129 20.07 48.42 -7.92
C ARG A 129 21.37 49.23 -7.80
N ARG A 130 21.61 50.18 -8.71
CA ARG A 130 22.69 51.16 -8.54
C ARG A 130 22.34 52.07 -7.36
N ARG A 131 23.20 52.09 -6.35
CA ARG A 131 23.22 53.12 -5.30
C ARG A 131 23.71 54.42 -5.95
N ALA A 132 22.93 55.48 -5.79
CA ALA A 132 23.39 56.86 -5.84
C ALA A 132 23.14 57.45 -4.45
#